data_AF-T1DPM7-F1
#
_entry.id   AF-T1DPM7-F1
#
_cell.length_a   1.000
_cell.length_b   1.000
_cell.length_c   1.000
_cell.angle_alpha   90.00
_cell.angle_beta   90.00
_cell.angle_gamma   90.00
#
_symmetry.space_group_name_H-M   'P 1'
#
loop_
_entity.id
_entity.type
_entity.pdbx_description
1 polymer ?
#
loop_
_entity_poly.entity_id
_entity_poly.type
_entity_poly.pdbx_seq_one_letter_code
_entity_poly.pdbx_strand_id
1 'polypeptide(L)'
;MQALIDEEQKWIMPKDTRPEDFRWSHYQHLDTINRWLDWQVSRHPLKLELIELSASFENRPLRGVKLFSNPANSAVFVECGIHAREWISPASCTFILNELLTSGRPEVQGLTQNFNWIIFPVVNPDGYRYTFEGDRLWRKNTQPYGVCRGVDLNRNFGSDWNGPGASSDPCRYDFAGGSETSEPETQALVAFLRNGVDRYRIRTYFSIHSFSQLIMFPYGFTSERVRNYDDLVAIGHEGTAAIEGKHGKKYVSGALIETIYPSSGGSSDWVYAELNVPISYTFELRGAPDSNNMFLLPASEIIPTAEELLEAFIAMLQKATQLGYYSNNSVKVDL
;
A
#
# COMPACT_ATOMS: atom_id res chain seq x y z
N MET A 1 -19.70 -16.16 7.11
CA MET A 1 -18.97 -14.95 7.57
C MET A 1 -18.47 -15.11 9.00
N GLN A 2 -19.34 -15.19 10.03
CA GLN A 2 -18.88 -15.28 11.43
C GLN A 2 -17.87 -16.41 11.69
N ALA A 3 -18.11 -17.62 11.16
CA ALA A 3 -17.16 -18.73 11.31
C ALA A 3 -15.76 -18.47 10.73
N LEU A 4 -15.64 -17.63 9.69
CA LEU A 4 -14.34 -17.23 9.14
C LEU A 4 -13.63 -16.23 10.06
N ILE A 5 -14.39 -15.33 10.69
CA ILE A 5 -13.87 -14.39 11.70
C ILE A 5 -13.38 -15.17 12.92
N ASP A 6 -14.18 -16.12 13.41
CA ASP A 6 -13.82 -16.96 14.56
C ASP A 6 -12.55 -17.81 14.27
N GLU A 7 -12.37 -18.25 13.03
CA GLU A 7 -11.16 -18.95 12.61
C GLU A 7 -9.96 -18.00 12.55
N GLU A 8 -10.10 -16.84 11.92
CA GLU A 8 -9.03 -15.83 11.80
C GLU A 8 -8.55 -15.33 13.16
N GLN A 9 -9.44 -15.20 14.16
CA GLN A 9 -9.09 -14.79 15.53
C GLN A 9 -8.02 -15.67 16.18
N LYS A 10 -7.96 -16.96 15.84
CA LYS A 10 -6.92 -17.88 16.35
C LYS A 10 -5.53 -17.56 15.83
N TRP A 11 -5.46 -16.82 14.73
CA TRP A 11 -4.24 -16.44 14.02
C TRP A 11 -3.92 -14.95 14.17
N ILE A 12 -4.45 -14.32 15.22
CA ILE A 12 -4.07 -12.96 15.65
C ILE A 12 -3.13 -13.08 16.84
N MET A 13 -1.99 -12.40 16.76
CA MET A 13 -1.08 -12.28 17.90
C MET A 13 -1.67 -11.41 19.01
N PRO A 14 -1.43 -11.70 20.30
CA PRO A 14 -1.85 -10.82 21.40
C PRO A 14 -1.40 -9.36 21.21
N LYS A 15 -2.22 -8.40 21.67
CA LYS A 15 -1.94 -6.96 21.52
C LYS A 15 -0.64 -6.51 22.20
N ASP A 16 -0.22 -7.20 23.25
CA ASP A 16 1.01 -6.99 24.01
C ASP A 16 2.21 -7.78 23.50
N THR A 17 2.09 -8.43 22.33
CA THR A 17 3.19 -9.15 21.66
C THR A 17 4.43 -8.28 21.59
N ARG A 18 5.55 -8.83 22.07
CA ARG A 18 6.84 -8.17 22.04
C ARG A 18 7.35 -8.07 20.60
N PRO A 19 8.04 -7.00 20.22
CA PRO A 19 8.48 -6.80 18.84
C PRO A 19 9.40 -7.92 18.33
N GLU A 20 10.18 -8.56 19.20
CA GLU A 20 11.02 -9.72 18.84
C GLU A 20 10.23 -10.98 18.47
N ASP A 21 8.96 -11.08 18.89
CA ASP A 21 8.08 -12.21 18.62
C ASP A 21 7.19 -12.00 17.38
N PHE A 22 7.33 -10.84 16.70
CA PHE A 22 6.61 -10.49 15.48
C PHE A 22 6.86 -11.53 14.38
N ARG A 23 5.79 -12.01 13.74
CA ARG A 23 5.87 -13.09 12.73
C ARG A 23 4.73 -13.02 11.75
N TRP A 24 5.02 -13.37 10.49
CA TRP A 24 4.07 -13.38 9.38
C TRP A 24 3.24 -14.67 9.28
N SER A 25 3.23 -15.50 10.32
CA SER A 25 2.26 -16.59 10.45
C SER A 25 0.95 -16.15 11.10
N HIS A 26 0.83 -14.87 11.47
CA HIS A 26 -0.30 -14.29 12.20
C HIS A 26 -0.53 -12.83 11.77
N TYR A 27 -1.77 -12.36 11.88
CA TYR A 27 -2.08 -10.93 11.79
C TYR A 27 -1.72 -10.20 13.09
N GLN A 28 -1.41 -8.91 12.96
CA GLN A 28 -0.79 -8.12 14.02
C GLN A 28 -1.62 -6.87 14.31
N HIS A 29 -1.87 -6.59 15.60
CA HIS A 29 -2.48 -5.34 16.03
C HIS A 29 -1.61 -4.13 15.65
N LEU A 30 -2.24 -2.96 15.50
CA LEU A 30 -1.57 -1.69 15.23
C LEU A 30 -0.39 -1.43 16.18
N ASP A 31 -0.63 -1.58 17.49
CA ASP A 31 0.39 -1.30 18.50
C ASP A 31 1.61 -2.25 18.38
N THR A 32 1.38 -3.50 17.96
CA THR A 32 2.45 -4.47 17.71
C THR A 32 3.26 -4.10 16.47
N ILE A 33 2.59 -3.70 15.38
CA ILE A 33 3.27 -3.18 14.17
C ILE A 33 4.11 -1.95 14.52
N ASN A 34 3.56 -1.02 15.28
CA ASN A 34 4.25 0.21 15.70
C ASN A 34 5.49 -0.08 16.55
N ARG A 35 5.39 -0.96 17.56
CA ARG A 35 6.55 -1.38 18.36
C ARG A 35 7.58 -2.12 17.53
N TRP A 36 7.14 -2.91 16.55
CA TRP A 36 8.05 -3.60 15.63
C TRP A 36 8.82 -2.61 14.75
N LEU A 37 8.18 -1.55 14.24
CA LEU A 37 8.89 -0.47 13.53
C LEU A 37 9.96 0.20 14.40
N ASP A 38 9.63 0.54 15.65
CA ASP A 38 10.59 1.10 16.62
C ASP A 38 11.78 0.16 16.84
N TRP A 39 11.48 -1.12 17.00
CA TRP A 39 12.49 -2.16 17.17
C TRP A 39 13.40 -2.27 15.95
N GLN A 40 12.86 -2.29 14.73
CA GLN A 40 13.66 -2.32 13.50
C GLN A 40 14.55 -1.09 13.37
N VAL A 41 14.04 0.10 13.69
CA VAL A 41 14.84 1.34 13.67
C VAL A 41 16.01 1.26 14.66
N SER A 42 15.78 0.73 15.86
CA SER A 42 16.85 0.52 16.85
C SER A 42 17.91 -0.48 16.41
N ARG A 43 17.54 -1.46 15.58
CA ARG A 43 18.42 -2.51 15.03
C ARG A 43 19.20 -2.05 13.80
N HIS A 44 18.68 -1.07 13.07
CA HIS A 44 19.24 -0.57 11.81
C HIS A 44 19.43 0.97 11.80
N PRO A 45 20.03 1.59 12.84
CA PRO A 45 19.99 3.05 13.05
C PRO A 45 20.75 3.87 12.00
N LEU A 46 21.62 3.24 11.20
CA LEU A 46 22.38 3.90 10.12
C LEU A 46 21.65 3.90 8.78
N LYS A 47 20.58 3.12 8.63
CA LYS A 47 19.89 2.90 7.36
C LYS A 47 18.39 3.16 7.42
N LEU A 48 17.78 2.94 8.59
CA LEU A 48 16.34 3.03 8.80
C LEU A 48 16.00 4.18 9.75
N GLU A 49 15.14 5.09 9.30
CA GLU A 49 14.65 6.22 10.08
C GLU A 49 13.14 6.13 10.21
N LEU A 50 12.62 6.35 11.43
CA LEU A 50 11.17 6.43 11.66
C LEU A 50 10.60 7.75 11.09
N ILE A 51 9.43 7.67 10.46
CA ILE A 51 8.59 8.83 10.14
C ILE A 51 7.32 8.76 10.96
N GLU A 52 6.95 9.88 11.56
CA GLU A 52 5.63 10.09 12.15
C GLU A 52 4.99 11.30 11.50
N LEU A 53 3.85 11.09 10.84
CA LEU A 53 3.04 12.18 10.31
C LEU A 53 2.00 12.64 11.34
N SER A 54 1.33 13.75 11.05
CA SER A 54 0.23 14.27 11.85
C SER A 54 -0.80 13.19 12.17
N ALA A 55 -1.46 13.35 13.32
CA ALA A 55 -2.32 12.33 13.87
C ALA A 55 -3.64 12.17 13.09
N SER A 56 -4.18 10.95 13.13
CA SER A 56 -5.52 10.56 12.69
C SER A 56 -6.63 11.26 13.47
N PHE A 57 -7.88 11.00 13.11
CA PHE A 57 -9.04 11.56 13.80
C PHE A 57 -9.03 11.28 15.32
N GLU A 58 -8.66 10.07 15.73
CA GLU A 58 -8.56 9.66 17.15
C GLU A 58 -7.16 9.89 17.76
N ASN A 59 -6.38 10.83 17.19
CA ASN A 59 -5.06 11.24 17.66
C ASN A 59 -3.99 10.14 17.64
N ARG A 60 -4.00 9.24 16.65
CA ARG A 60 -2.91 8.25 16.43
C ARG A 60 -2.01 8.69 15.28
N PRO A 61 -0.68 8.73 15.46
CA PRO A 61 0.22 9.11 14.37
C PRO A 61 0.18 8.06 13.25
N LEU A 62 0.27 8.52 12.01
CA LEU A 62 0.58 7.65 10.88
C LEU A 62 2.10 7.39 10.91
N ARG A 63 2.48 6.14 11.17
CA ARG A 63 3.89 5.75 11.35
C ARG A 63 4.39 4.99 10.12
N GLY A 64 5.57 5.37 9.66
CA GLY A 64 6.26 4.74 8.54
C GLY A 64 7.76 4.79 8.73
N VAL A 65 8.52 4.34 7.74
CA VAL A 65 9.99 4.34 7.77
C VAL A 65 10.59 4.80 6.46
N LYS A 66 11.78 5.40 6.55
CA LYS A 66 12.69 5.67 5.44
C LYS A 66 13.85 4.69 5.51
N LEU A 67 14.02 3.88 4.48
CA LEU A 67 15.21 3.07 4.27
C LEU A 67 16.03 3.69 3.13
N PHE A 68 17.07 4.44 3.48
CA PHE A 68 17.83 5.24 2.52
C PHE A 68 19.28 4.75 2.49
N SER A 69 19.69 4.23 1.33
CA SER A 69 21.07 3.78 1.11
C SER A 69 21.91 4.86 0.44
N ASN A 70 21.33 5.61 -0.50
CA ASN A 70 22.01 6.68 -1.22
C ASN A 70 21.00 7.80 -1.54
N PRO A 71 21.19 9.03 -1.04
CA PRO A 71 20.29 10.16 -1.32
C PRO A 71 20.09 10.49 -2.81
N ALA A 72 21.00 10.07 -3.70
CA ALA A 72 20.88 10.27 -5.14
C ALA A 72 19.89 9.27 -5.81
N ASN A 73 19.58 8.15 -5.15
CA ASN A 73 18.66 7.15 -5.68
C ASN A 73 17.24 7.70 -5.74
N SER A 74 16.46 7.21 -6.71
CA SER A 74 15.02 7.46 -6.71
C SER A 74 14.36 6.70 -5.56
N ALA A 75 13.29 7.24 -5.00
CA ALA A 75 12.53 6.59 -3.95
C ALA A 75 11.29 5.87 -4.49
N VAL A 76 11.00 4.72 -3.87
CA VAL A 76 9.75 3.99 -3.97
C VAL A 76 8.94 4.29 -2.71
N PHE A 77 7.76 4.87 -2.89
CA PHE A 77 6.80 5.11 -1.82
C PHE A 77 5.77 3.99 -1.82
N VAL A 78 5.54 3.38 -0.66
CA VAL A 78 4.58 2.29 -0.48
C VAL A 78 3.63 2.66 0.66
N GLU A 79 2.34 2.71 0.39
CA GLU A 79 1.32 2.83 1.43
C GLU A 79 0.34 1.67 1.43
N CYS A 80 -0.05 1.30 2.65
CA CYS A 80 -0.78 0.08 2.93
C CYS A 80 -1.82 0.34 4.02
N GLY A 81 -2.85 -0.50 4.05
CA GLY A 81 -3.90 -0.42 5.06
C GLY A 81 -4.68 0.88 5.05
N ILE A 82 -4.85 1.55 3.90
CA ILE A 82 -5.73 2.71 3.77
C ILE A 82 -7.20 2.30 3.99
N HIS A 83 -7.57 1.11 3.54
CA HIS A 83 -8.80 0.45 3.97
C HIS A 83 -8.52 -0.53 5.10
N ALA A 84 -9.21 -0.32 6.21
CA ALA A 84 -8.89 -0.97 7.47
C ALA A 84 -9.02 -2.50 7.44
N ARG A 85 -10.06 -3.05 6.79
CA ARG A 85 -10.34 -4.50 6.73
C ARG A 85 -9.35 -5.31 5.89
N GLU A 86 -8.50 -4.66 5.09
CA GLU A 86 -7.63 -5.31 4.11
C GLU A 86 -6.33 -5.80 4.77
N TRP A 87 -6.44 -6.64 5.81
CA TRP A 87 -5.33 -7.00 6.72
C TRP A 87 -4.09 -7.60 6.04
N ILE A 88 -4.27 -8.25 4.89
CA ILE A 88 -3.16 -8.79 4.09
C ILE A 88 -2.23 -7.68 3.56
N SER A 89 -2.73 -6.46 3.37
CA SER A 89 -1.93 -5.33 2.90
C SER A 89 -0.88 -4.90 3.95
N PRO A 90 -1.24 -4.50 5.19
CA PRO A 90 -0.25 -4.22 6.24
C PRO A 90 0.69 -5.40 6.52
N ALA A 91 0.18 -6.63 6.51
CA ALA A 91 0.98 -7.83 6.72
C ALA A 91 2.05 -8.01 5.62
N SER A 92 1.68 -7.80 4.36
CA SER A 92 2.61 -7.87 3.22
C SER A 92 3.63 -6.73 3.26
N CYS A 93 3.22 -5.51 3.60
CA CYS A 93 4.15 -4.37 3.61
C CYS A 93 5.19 -4.45 4.73
N THR A 94 4.82 -4.96 5.90
CA THR A 94 5.80 -5.26 6.96
C THR A 94 6.75 -6.39 6.55
N PHE A 95 6.27 -7.39 5.80
CA PHE A 95 7.12 -8.45 5.25
C PHE A 95 8.13 -7.89 4.23
N ILE A 96 7.68 -7.05 3.30
CA ILE A 96 8.56 -6.39 2.33
C ILE A 96 9.64 -5.58 3.04
N LEU A 97 9.29 -4.79 4.06
CA LEU A 97 10.28 -4.06 4.85
C LEU A 97 11.30 -5.00 5.50
N ASN A 98 10.86 -6.13 6.05
CA ASN A 98 11.77 -7.12 6.63
C ASN A 98 12.73 -7.71 5.59
N GLU A 99 12.23 -8.07 4.40
CA GLU A 99 13.07 -8.59 3.32
C GLU A 99 14.09 -7.54 2.86
N LEU A 100 13.70 -6.28 2.71
CA LEU A 100 14.63 -5.20 2.38
C LEU A 100 15.73 -5.02 3.45
N LEU A 101 15.43 -5.28 4.73
CA LEU A 101 16.40 -5.13 5.83
C LEU A 101 17.32 -6.34 6.00
N THR A 102 16.83 -7.55 5.69
CA THR A 102 17.46 -8.80 6.16
C THR A 102 17.82 -9.78 5.05
N SER A 103 17.25 -9.64 3.85
CA SER A 103 17.40 -10.64 2.79
C SER A 103 18.83 -10.70 2.23
N GLY A 104 19.32 -11.92 2.08
CA GLY A 104 20.59 -12.23 1.41
C GLY A 104 20.47 -12.34 -0.11
N ARG A 105 19.25 -12.29 -0.65
CA ARG A 105 18.96 -12.48 -2.09
C ARG A 105 19.56 -11.33 -2.91
N PRO A 106 20.42 -11.60 -3.91
CA PRO A 106 21.04 -10.55 -4.73
C PRO A 106 20.03 -9.56 -5.34
N GLU A 107 18.89 -10.06 -5.81
CA GLU A 107 17.81 -9.25 -6.38
C GLU A 107 17.18 -8.27 -5.36
N VAL A 108 16.98 -8.71 -4.11
CA VAL A 108 16.44 -7.86 -3.02
C VAL A 108 17.50 -6.87 -2.54
N GLN A 109 18.77 -7.29 -2.49
CA GLN A 109 19.88 -6.37 -2.22
C GLN A 109 20.00 -5.30 -3.31
N GLY A 110 19.78 -5.68 -4.58
CA GLY A 110 19.69 -4.75 -5.70
C GLY A 110 18.60 -3.69 -5.52
N LEU A 111 17.45 -4.05 -4.93
CA LEU A 111 16.41 -3.07 -4.61
C LEU A 111 16.87 -2.01 -3.62
N THR A 112 17.56 -2.40 -2.54
CA THR A 112 18.03 -1.43 -1.52
C THR A 112 19.27 -0.66 -1.95
N GLN A 113 20.06 -1.19 -2.88
CA GLN A 113 21.23 -0.49 -3.43
C GLN A 113 20.84 0.56 -4.47
N ASN A 114 19.78 0.31 -5.26
CA ASN A 114 19.37 1.17 -6.37
C ASN A 114 18.19 2.09 -6.05
N PHE A 115 17.41 1.78 -5.00
CA PHE A 115 16.26 2.57 -4.58
C PHE A 115 16.32 2.94 -3.10
N ASN A 116 15.82 4.13 -2.79
CA ASN A 116 15.40 4.45 -1.43
C ASN A 116 13.95 4.01 -1.24
N TRP A 117 13.55 3.71 0.00
CA TRP A 117 12.20 3.24 0.29
C TRP A 117 11.55 4.10 1.37
N ILE A 118 10.29 4.44 1.15
CA ILE A 118 9.41 5.08 2.13
C ILE A 118 8.19 4.19 2.28
N ILE A 119 8.01 3.55 3.44
CA ILE A 119 6.96 2.55 3.63
C ILE A 119 6.09 2.95 4.82
N PHE A 120 4.79 3.07 4.59
CA PHE A 120 3.76 3.27 5.60
C PHE A 120 2.87 2.01 5.67
N PRO A 121 3.09 1.11 6.65
CA PRO A 121 2.33 -0.14 6.72
C PRO A 121 0.85 0.04 7.03
N VAL A 122 0.47 1.14 7.71
CA VAL A 122 -0.92 1.45 8.06
C VAL A 122 -1.13 2.97 7.98
N VAL A 123 -1.84 3.44 6.94
CA VAL A 123 -2.22 4.86 6.82
C VAL A 123 -3.62 5.18 7.35
N ASN A 124 -4.42 4.17 7.69
CA ASN A 124 -5.68 4.32 8.42
C ASN A 124 -5.59 3.67 9.81
N PRO A 125 -4.84 4.26 10.77
CA PRO A 125 -4.58 3.63 12.06
C PRO A 125 -5.86 3.44 12.87
N ASP A 126 -6.81 4.36 12.79
CA ASP A 126 -8.05 4.31 13.57
C ASP A 126 -8.98 3.21 13.06
N GLY A 127 -9.22 3.19 11.75
CA GLY A 127 -9.99 2.13 11.12
C GLY A 127 -9.33 0.77 11.35
N TYR A 128 -8.01 0.65 11.14
CA TYR A 128 -7.31 -0.62 11.32
C TYR A 128 -7.48 -1.12 12.75
N ARG A 129 -7.28 -0.27 13.76
CA ARG A 129 -7.53 -0.66 15.15
C ARG A 129 -8.99 -1.08 15.40
N TYR A 130 -9.95 -0.36 14.84
CA TYR A 130 -11.37 -0.67 14.98
C TYR A 130 -11.72 -2.05 14.42
N THR A 131 -11.00 -2.57 13.41
CA THR A 131 -11.23 -3.93 12.90
C THR A 131 -10.82 -5.05 13.86
N PHE A 132 -9.95 -4.79 14.83
CA PHE A 132 -9.58 -5.76 15.87
C PHE A 132 -10.45 -5.66 17.12
N GLU A 133 -10.99 -4.47 17.39
CA GLU A 133 -11.69 -4.15 18.65
C GLU A 133 -13.21 -4.05 18.47
N GLY A 134 -13.70 -3.95 17.24
CA GLY A 134 -15.10 -3.75 16.88
C GLY A 134 -15.49 -4.51 15.62
N ASP A 135 -15.70 -3.80 14.51
CA ASP A 135 -16.15 -4.39 13.24
C ASP A 135 -14.97 -4.81 12.35
N ARG A 136 -14.72 -6.12 12.27
CA ARG A 136 -13.68 -6.72 11.41
C ARG A 136 -13.78 -6.32 9.94
N LEU A 137 -14.97 -6.00 9.44
CA LEU A 137 -15.21 -5.62 8.05
C LEU A 137 -15.25 -4.10 7.84
N TRP A 138 -14.87 -3.32 8.84
CA TRP A 138 -14.75 -1.87 8.73
C TRP A 138 -13.71 -1.45 7.69
N ARG A 139 -14.08 -0.52 6.80
CA ARG A 139 -13.22 -0.06 5.70
C ARG A 139 -12.65 1.33 5.92
N LYS A 140 -13.52 2.26 6.32
CA LYS A 140 -13.29 3.72 6.36
C LYS A 140 -12.37 4.14 7.50
N ASN A 141 -12.05 5.42 7.65
CA ASN A 141 -11.58 5.94 8.94
C ASN A 141 -12.74 5.96 9.97
N THR A 142 -12.54 6.53 11.17
CA THR A 142 -13.54 6.49 12.25
C THR A 142 -14.16 7.83 12.60
N GLN A 143 -13.98 8.87 11.76
CA GLN A 143 -14.55 10.21 11.98
C GLN A 143 -16.10 10.19 11.97
N PRO A 144 -16.80 10.76 12.96
CA PRO A 144 -18.25 10.78 13.00
C PRO A 144 -18.86 11.77 12.01
N TYR A 145 -19.93 11.35 11.34
CA TYR A 145 -20.74 12.16 10.42
C TYR A 145 -22.23 11.93 10.72
N GLY A 146 -22.76 12.67 11.70
CA GLY A 146 -24.12 12.50 12.19
C GLY A 146 -24.32 11.13 12.85
N VAL A 147 -25.29 10.35 12.34
CA VAL A 147 -25.55 8.97 12.81
C VAL A 147 -24.62 7.94 12.18
N CYS A 148 -23.87 8.34 11.14
CA CYS A 148 -22.93 7.49 10.42
C CYS A 148 -21.49 7.88 10.76
N ARG A 149 -20.54 7.07 10.29
CA ARG A 149 -19.13 7.21 10.63
C ARG A 149 -18.26 6.83 9.45
N GLY A 150 -17.14 7.53 9.33
CA GLY A 150 -16.02 7.24 8.48
C GLY A 150 -16.17 7.80 7.07
N VAL A 151 -15.02 8.11 6.47
CA VAL A 151 -14.83 8.43 5.07
C VAL A 151 -13.97 7.35 4.42
N ASP A 152 -14.30 7.00 3.18
CA ASP A 152 -13.41 6.18 2.36
C ASP A 152 -12.19 7.04 2.00
N LEU A 153 -11.07 6.79 2.68
CA LEU A 153 -9.85 7.56 2.49
C LEU A 153 -9.35 7.49 1.04
N ASN A 154 -9.63 6.40 0.31
CA ASN A 154 -9.30 6.26 -1.12
C ASN A 154 -10.41 6.78 -2.05
N ARG A 155 -11.29 7.65 -1.54
CA ARG A 155 -12.18 8.55 -2.28
C ARG A 155 -11.98 10.01 -1.89
N ASN A 156 -11.07 10.29 -0.96
CA ASN A 156 -10.91 11.61 -0.35
C ASN A 156 -9.79 12.44 -0.98
N PHE A 157 -8.97 11.92 -1.89
CA PHE A 157 -7.90 12.71 -2.52
C PHE A 157 -8.47 13.69 -3.56
N GLY A 158 -7.78 14.81 -3.78
CA GLY A 158 -8.16 15.84 -4.75
C GLY A 158 -7.88 15.46 -6.20
N SER A 159 -8.42 14.32 -6.65
CA SER A 159 -8.32 13.83 -8.03
C SER A 159 -9.71 13.42 -8.51
N ASP A 160 -10.40 14.33 -9.19
CA ASP A 160 -11.82 14.19 -9.54
C ASP A 160 -12.69 13.86 -8.31
N TRP A 161 -12.44 14.56 -7.20
CA TRP A 161 -13.06 14.26 -5.91
C TRP A 161 -14.59 14.22 -6.01
N ASN A 162 -15.19 13.17 -5.43
CA ASN A 162 -16.63 12.91 -5.44
C ASN A 162 -17.28 12.80 -6.84
N GLY A 163 -16.48 12.48 -7.86
CA GLY A 163 -16.89 11.99 -9.18
C GLY A 163 -17.37 10.52 -9.21
N PRO A 164 -17.24 9.82 -10.35
CA PRO A 164 -17.72 8.44 -10.51
C PRO A 164 -17.14 7.46 -9.48
N GLY A 165 -17.97 6.56 -8.96
CA GLY A 165 -17.54 5.53 -8.01
C GLY A 165 -17.24 6.03 -6.60
N ALA A 166 -17.69 7.25 -6.28
CA ALA A 166 -17.71 7.85 -4.95
C ALA A 166 -19.15 8.19 -4.54
N SER A 167 -19.37 8.41 -3.25
CA SER A 167 -20.68 8.77 -2.69
C SER A 167 -20.59 10.03 -1.84
N SER A 168 -21.64 10.86 -1.87
CA SER A 168 -21.85 11.98 -0.95
C SER A 168 -22.70 11.62 0.27
N ASP A 169 -23.21 10.39 0.36
CA ASP A 169 -23.96 9.89 1.53
C ASP A 169 -22.99 9.37 2.62
N PRO A 170 -22.95 9.97 3.83
CA PRO A 170 -22.07 9.56 4.92
C PRO A 170 -22.20 8.10 5.38
N CYS A 171 -23.34 7.48 5.11
CA CYS A 171 -23.63 6.10 5.53
C CYS A 171 -23.12 5.05 4.54
N ARG A 172 -22.71 5.49 3.35
CA ARG A 172 -22.16 4.61 2.33
C ARG A 172 -20.71 4.22 2.62
N TYR A 173 -20.30 3.05 2.13
CA TYR A 173 -18.93 2.54 2.32
C TYR A 173 -17.90 3.30 1.48
N ASP A 174 -18.35 3.94 0.39
CA ASP A 174 -17.60 4.74 -0.59
C ASP A 174 -17.83 6.25 -0.40
N PHE A 175 -18.22 6.67 0.81
CA PHE A 175 -18.40 8.09 1.13
C PHE A 175 -17.09 8.88 1.00
N ALA A 176 -17.08 9.93 0.17
CA ALA A 176 -15.87 10.70 -0.18
C ALA A 176 -15.47 11.79 0.82
N GLY A 177 -16.27 12.05 1.85
CA GLY A 177 -16.01 13.08 2.86
C GLY A 177 -16.76 14.39 2.60
N GLY A 178 -16.52 15.37 3.47
CA GLY A 178 -17.16 16.70 3.36
C GLY A 178 -16.55 17.60 2.29
N SER A 179 -15.30 17.36 1.92
CA SER A 179 -14.55 18.02 0.85
C SER A 179 -13.38 17.13 0.41
N GLU A 180 -12.69 17.48 -0.68
CA GLU A 180 -11.40 16.86 -0.97
C GLU A 180 -10.42 17.10 0.18
N THR A 181 -9.58 16.10 0.45
CA THR A 181 -8.58 16.08 1.52
C THR A 181 -9.16 16.53 2.87
N SER A 182 -10.41 16.16 3.17
CA SER A 182 -11.08 16.53 4.44
C SER A 182 -10.54 15.77 5.64
N GLU A 183 -10.07 14.54 5.44
CA GLU A 183 -9.72 13.65 6.54
C GLU A 183 -8.27 13.88 7.01
N PRO A 184 -8.01 13.87 8.33
CA PRO A 184 -6.68 14.15 8.86
C PRO A 184 -5.62 13.14 8.37
N GLU A 185 -5.99 11.88 8.17
CA GLU A 185 -5.10 10.86 7.59
C GLU A 185 -4.70 11.22 6.15
N THR A 186 -5.68 11.60 5.32
CA THR A 186 -5.45 12.02 3.93
C THR A 186 -4.64 13.33 3.88
N GLN A 187 -4.94 14.30 4.73
CA GLN A 187 -4.17 15.55 4.85
C GLN A 187 -2.70 15.30 5.19
N ALA A 188 -2.44 14.41 6.16
CA ALA A 188 -1.09 14.07 6.57
C ALA A 188 -0.29 13.45 5.41
N LEU A 189 -0.89 12.51 4.66
CA LEU A 189 -0.25 11.85 3.53
C LEU A 189 -0.01 12.81 2.35
N VAL A 190 -1.02 13.62 2.00
CA VAL A 190 -0.94 14.64 0.95
C VAL A 190 0.15 15.66 1.26
N ALA A 191 0.20 16.16 2.50
CA ALA A 191 1.22 17.11 2.92
C ALA A 191 2.63 16.50 2.85
N PHE A 192 2.80 15.25 3.31
CA PHE A 192 4.10 14.57 3.25
C PHE A 192 4.56 14.37 1.80
N LEU A 193 3.70 13.85 0.93
CA LEU A 193 4.03 13.56 -0.46
C LEU A 193 4.30 14.86 -1.24
N ARG A 194 3.44 15.87 -1.12
CA ARG A 194 3.60 17.15 -1.82
C ARG A 194 4.89 17.87 -1.42
N ASN A 195 5.25 17.85 -0.13
CA ASN A 195 6.48 18.48 0.36
C ASN A 195 7.73 17.61 0.14
N GLY A 196 7.54 16.30 -0.08
CA GLY A 196 8.60 15.30 -0.11
C GLY A 196 8.96 14.76 -1.50
N VAL A 197 8.07 14.88 -2.50
CA VAL A 197 8.23 14.20 -3.80
C VAL A 197 9.57 14.50 -4.46
N ASP A 198 9.96 15.77 -4.57
CA ASP A 198 11.24 16.16 -5.16
C ASP A 198 12.42 15.92 -4.21
N ARG A 199 12.24 16.25 -2.93
CA ARG A 199 13.27 16.10 -1.88
C ARG A 199 13.74 14.65 -1.75
N TYR A 200 12.80 13.71 -1.79
CA TYR A 200 13.07 12.28 -1.67
C TYR A 200 13.20 11.59 -3.04
N ARG A 201 13.05 12.34 -4.15
CA ARG A 201 13.11 11.81 -5.52
C ARG A 201 12.12 10.66 -5.71
N ILE A 202 10.89 10.80 -5.20
CA ILE A 202 9.85 9.79 -5.33
C ILE A 202 9.48 9.65 -6.80
N ARG A 203 9.81 8.50 -7.39
CA ARG A 203 9.50 8.19 -8.80
C ARG A 203 8.58 6.99 -8.95
N THR A 204 8.33 6.28 -7.86
CA THR A 204 7.39 5.15 -7.81
C THR A 204 6.48 5.26 -6.62
N TYR A 205 5.18 5.01 -6.84
CA TYR A 205 4.16 4.97 -5.82
C TYR A 205 3.36 3.68 -5.94
N PHE A 206 3.34 2.89 -4.87
CA PHE A 206 2.57 1.65 -4.77
C PHE A 206 1.56 1.76 -3.64
N SER A 207 0.28 1.77 -4.00
CA SER A 207 -0.86 1.71 -3.08
C SER A 207 -1.32 0.26 -2.98
N ILE A 208 -1.23 -0.33 -1.78
CA ILE A 208 -1.43 -1.76 -1.57
C ILE A 208 -2.79 -2.01 -0.90
N HIS A 209 -3.65 -2.73 -1.60
CA HIS A 209 -5.02 -3.09 -1.22
C HIS A 209 -5.25 -4.60 -1.25
N SER A 210 -6.42 -5.02 -0.80
CA SER A 210 -6.99 -6.31 -1.18
C SER A 210 -8.51 -6.21 -1.28
N PHE A 211 -9.19 -7.05 -2.06
CA PHE A 211 -8.71 -8.20 -2.83
C PHE A 211 -9.16 -8.04 -4.28
N SER A 212 -8.60 -8.83 -5.18
CA SER A 212 -9.14 -9.19 -6.52
C SER A 212 -8.05 -9.73 -7.44
N GLN A 213 -6.79 -9.77 -6.99
CA GLN A 213 -5.64 -10.15 -7.82
C GLN A 213 -5.45 -9.21 -9.02
N LEU A 214 -5.32 -7.90 -8.77
CA LEU A 214 -5.16 -6.87 -9.80
C LEU A 214 -3.89 -6.03 -9.58
N ILE A 215 -3.25 -5.59 -10.66
CA ILE A 215 -2.17 -4.59 -10.67
C ILE A 215 -2.58 -3.47 -11.61
N MET A 216 -3.10 -2.37 -11.06
CA MET A 216 -3.75 -1.33 -11.85
C MET A 216 -2.95 -0.04 -11.82
N PHE A 217 -3.05 0.77 -12.88
CA PHE A 217 -2.46 2.10 -12.93
C PHE A 217 -3.52 3.16 -13.29
N PRO A 218 -3.25 4.46 -13.04
CA PRO A 218 -4.21 5.52 -13.33
C PRO A 218 -4.68 5.55 -14.80
N TYR A 219 -5.87 6.09 -15.11
CA TYR A 219 -6.82 6.70 -14.18
C TYR A 219 -7.97 5.76 -13.81
N GLY A 220 -8.57 5.99 -12.63
CA GLY A 220 -9.84 5.39 -12.23
C GLY A 220 -11.06 6.22 -12.59
N PHE A 221 -10.95 7.56 -12.63
CA PHE A 221 -12.10 8.45 -12.82
C PHE A 221 -12.44 8.74 -14.28
N THR A 222 -11.48 8.54 -15.20
CA THR A 222 -11.62 8.86 -16.62
C THR A 222 -11.04 7.76 -17.51
N SER A 223 -11.59 7.62 -18.72
CA SER A 223 -11.06 6.72 -19.77
C SER A 223 -9.92 7.35 -20.58
N GLU A 224 -9.57 8.60 -20.29
CA GLU A 224 -8.38 9.21 -20.86
C GLU A 224 -7.12 8.47 -20.43
N ARG A 225 -6.25 8.18 -21.40
CA ARG A 225 -5.00 7.49 -21.13
C ARG A 225 -3.98 8.42 -20.48
N VAL A 226 -3.27 7.90 -19.50
CA VAL A 226 -2.06 8.51 -18.94
C VAL A 226 -0.97 8.70 -20.01
N ARG A 227 -0.07 9.66 -19.79
CA ARG A 227 0.95 10.06 -20.78
C ARG A 227 1.91 8.92 -21.17
N ASN A 228 2.19 8.01 -20.24
CA ASN A 228 3.08 6.87 -20.40
C ASN A 228 2.33 5.53 -20.34
N TYR A 229 1.11 5.47 -20.90
CA TYR A 229 0.22 4.31 -20.84
C TYR A 229 0.91 3.00 -21.26
N ASP A 230 1.58 2.97 -22.42
CA ASP A 230 2.19 1.74 -22.95
C ASP A 230 3.33 1.22 -22.04
N ASP A 231 4.08 2.13 -21.40
CA ASP A 231 5.11 1.76 -20.44
C ASP A 231 4.50 1.16 -19.18
N LEU A 232 3.39 1.71 -18.68
CA LEU A 232 2.69 1.18 -17.51
C LEU A 232 2.00 -0.16 -17.81
N VAL A 233 1.51 -0.38 -19.02
CA VAL A 233 1.06 -1.71 -19.46
C VAL A 233 2.23 -2.70 -19.40
N ALA A 234 3.38 -2.34 -19.97
CA ALA A 234 4.55 -3.21 -20.00
C ALA A 234 5.10 -3.52 -18.60
N ILE A 235 5.18 -2.53 -17.71
CA ILE A 235 5.63 -2.71 -16.33
C ILE A 235 4.63 -3.58 -15.55
N GLY A 236 3.33 -3.31 -15.66
CA GLY A 236 2.29 -4.08 -14.97
C GLY A 236 2.27 -5.54 -15.41
N HIS A 237 2.47 -5.81 -16.71
CA HIS A 237 2.60 -7.16 -17.25
C HIS A 237 3.75 -7.94 -16.58
N GLU A 238 4.95 -7.35 -16.46
CA GLU A 238 6.08 -7.99 -15.75
C GLU A 238 5.74 -8.30 -14.28
N GLY A 239 5.01 -7.40 -13.62
CA GLY A 239 4.50 -7.64 -12.26
C GLY A 239 3.59 -8.87 -12.19
N THR A 240 2.62 -8.98 -13.09
CA THR A 240 1.70 -10.14 -13.12
C THR A 240 2.41 -11.44 -13.47
N ALA A 241 3.36 -11.41 -14.40
CA ALA A 241 4.15 -12.57 -14.79
C ALA A 241 5.04 -13.07 -13.65
N ALA A 242 5.63 -12.16 -12.87
CA ALA A 242 6.43 -12.50 -11.70
C ALA A 242 5.60 -13.18 -10.59
N ILE A 243 4.38 -12.68 -10.35
CA ILE A 243 3.44 -13.30 -9.40
C ILE A 243 3.06 -14.72 -9.85
N GLU A 244 2.69 -14.89 -11.13
CA GLU A 244 2.35 -16.20 -11.67
C GLU A 244 3.56 -17.16 -11.61
N GLY A 245 4.77 -16.67 -11.91
CA GLY A 245 5.99 -17.45 -11.81
C GLY A 245 6.35 -17.91 -10.40
N LYS A 246 5.99 -17.13 -9.37
CA LYS A 246 6.33 -17.44 -7.97
C LYS A 246 5.47 -18.56 -7.38
N HIS A 247 4.15 -18.41 -7.45
CA HIS A 247 3.19 -19.34 -6.82
C HIS A 247 1.97 -19.68 -7.70
N GLY A 248 2.00 -19.31 -8.99
CA GLY A 248 0.95 -19.67 -9.95
C GLY A 248 -0.34 -18.84 -9.85
N LYS A 249 -0.35 -17.74 -9.10
CA LYS A 249 -1.53 -16.87 -9.01
C LYS A 249 -1.64 -15.97 -10.23
N LYS A 250 -2.84 -15.92 -10.82
CA LYS A 250 -3.12 -15.11 -12.00
C LYS A 250 -3.65 -13.75 -11.58
N TYR A 251 -2.90 -12.72 -11.91
CA TYR A 251 -3.31 -11.33 -11.73
C TYR A 251 -3.64 -10.70 -13.08
N VAL A 252 -4.54 -9.72 -13.08
CA VAL A 252 -4.83 -8.89 -14.25
C VAL A 252 -4.19 -7.53 -14.06
N SER A 253 -3.60 -6.97 -15.12
CA SER A 253 -3.07 -5.61 -15.12
C SER A 253 -3.67 -4.76 -16.22
N GLY A 254 -3.89 -3.48 -15.94
CA GLY A 254 -4.48 -2.52 -16.85
C GLY A 254 -4.76 -1.17 -16.18
N ALA A 255 -5.38 -0.24 -16.91
CA ALA A 255 -5.84 1.00 -16.30
C ALA A 255 -6.97 0.71 -15.30
N LEU A 256 -7.01 1.46 -14.20
CA LEU A 256 -7.96 1.29 -13.10
C LEU A 256 -9.41 1.22 -13.62
N ILE A 257 -9.84 2.21 -14.42
CA ILE A 257 -11.21 2.28 -14.96
C ILE A 257 -11.58 1.08 -15.85
N GLU A 258 -10.61 0.50 -16.57
CA GLU A 258 -10.79 -0.62 -17.49
C GLU A 258 -10.79 -1.98 -16.77
N THR A 259 -10.10 -2.05 -15.63
CA THR A 259 -9.75 -3.32 -14.98
C THR A 259 -10.70 -3.66 -13.82
N ILE A 260 -11.21 -2.67 -13.11
CA ILE A 260 -12.10 -2.88 -11.95
C ILE A 260 -13.47 -2.22 -12.16
N TYR A 261 -13.59 -0.94 -11.85
CA TYR A 261 -14.77 -0.10 -12.04
C TYR A 261 -14.35 1.38 -11.97
N PRO A 262 -15.15 2.31 -12.51
CA PRO A 262 -14.86 3.74 -12.39
C PRO A 262 -14.81 4.19 -10.94
N SER A 263 -13.74 4.89 -10.53
CA SER A 263 -13.54 5.36 -9.17
C SER A 263 -12.79 6.68 -9.15
N SER A 264 -13.23 7.62 -8.32
CA SER A 264 -12.62 8.93 -8.20
C SER A 264 -12.05 9.19 -6.81
N GLY A 265 -11.22 10.23 -6.66
CA GLY A 265 -10.60 10.61 -5.39
C GLY A 265 -9.60 9.59 -4.83
N GLY A 266 -9.04 8.75 -5.70
CA GLY A 266 -8.04 7.74 -5.34
C GLY A 266 -6.63 8.30 -5.18
N SER A 267 -5.81 7.66 -4.35
CA SER A 267 -4.45 8.09 -4.02
C SER A 267 -3.49 8.00 -5.22
N SER A 268 -3.51 6.90 -5.97
CA SER A 268 -2.62 6.66 -7.11
C SER A 268 -2.88 7.63 -8.27
N ASP A 269 -4.15 7.93 -8.56
CA ASP A 269 -4.55 8.95 -9.54
C ASP A 269 -4.02 10.33 -9.15
N TRP A 270 -4.20 10.73 -7.89
CA TRP A 270 -3.71 12.01 -7.36
C TRP A 270 -2.18 12.11 -7.41
N VAL A 271 -1.46 11.07 -6.98
CA VAL A 271 0.00 11.05 -6.99
C VAL A 271 0.54 11.13 -8.43
N TYR A 272 -0.10 10.46 -9.38
CA TYR A 272 0.29 10.54 -10.79
C TYR A 272 0.02 11.93 -11.38
N ALA A 273 -1.21 12.45 -11.22
CA ALA A 273 -1.64 13.70 -11.84
C ALA A 273 -0.99 14.94 -11.19
N GLU A 274 -1.05 15.05 -9.87
CA GLU A 274 -0.68 16.26 -9.15
C GLU A 274 0.79 16.32 -8.79
N LEU A 275 1.42 15.16 -8.55
CA LEU A 275 2.83 15.09 -8.15
C LEU A 275 3.76 14.63 -9.26
N ASN A 276 3.23 14.31 -10.45
CA ASN A 276 3.99 13.83 -11.60
C ASN A 276 4.90 12.62 -11.26
N VAL A 277 4.43 11.71 -10.41
CA VAL A 277 5.13 10.45 -10.13
C VAL A 277 4.80 9.45 -11.24
N PRO A 278 5.78 9.11 -12.11
CA PRO A 278 5.50 8.46 -13.38
C PRO A 278 5.11 6.99 -13.27
N ILE A 279 5.57 6.29 -12.23
CA ILE A 279 5.27 4.88 -11.96
C ILE A 279 4.32 4.82 -10.76
N SER A 280 3.02 4.83 -11.00
CA SER A 280 2.00 4.81 -9.95
C SER A 280 1.06 3.63 -10.15
N TYR A 281 0.97 2.75 -9.15
CA TYR A 281 0.12 1.56 -9.20
C TYR A 281 -0.69 1.35 -7.93
N THR A 282 -1.85 0.73 -8.12
CA THR A 282 -2.72 0.18 -7.10
C THR A 282 -2.71 -1.34 -7.23
N PHE A 283 -2.35 -2.05 -6.16
CA PHE A 283 -2.40 -3.51 -6.10
C PHE A 283 -3.63 -3.96 -5.36
N GLU A 284 -4.39 -4.89 -5.91
CA GLU A 284 -5.40 -5.67 -5.18
C GLU A 284 -4.83 -7.08 -4.98
N LEU A 285 -4.39 -7.39 -3.77
CA LEU A 285 -3.72 -8.66 -3.44
C LEU A 285 -4.67 -9.88 -3.48
N ARG A 286 -4.18 -11.01 -2.95
CA ARG A 286 -4.89 -12.30 -2.91
C ARG A 286 -6.31 -12.21 -2.36
N GLY A 287 -7.10 -13.19 -2.81
CA GLY A 287 -8.55 -13.19 -2.80
C GLY A 287 -8.99 -13.02 -4.25
N ALA A 288 -9.23 -14.14 -4.94
CA ALA A 288 -9.72 -14.10 -6.31
C ALA A 288 -11.05 -13.30 -6.37
N PRO A 289 -11.41 -12.72 -7.52
CA PRO A 289 -12.64 -11.93 -7.64
C PRO A 289 -13.92 -12.68 -7.21
N ASP A 290 -13.91 -14.02 -7.32
CA ASP A 290 -14.98 -14.94 -6.90
C ASP A 290 -14.77 -15.54 -5.49
N SER A 291 -13.83 -15.01 -4.71
CA SER A 291 -13.50 -15.51 -3.37
C SER A 291 -14.66 -15.33 -2.39
N ASN A 292 -15.10 -16.43 -1.79
CA ASN A 292 -16.10 -16.42 -0.71
C ASN A 292 -15.56 -15.90 0.63
N ASN A 293 -14.23 -15.83 0.79
CA ASN A 293 -13.60 -15.38 2.03
C ASN A 293 -13.37 -13.85 2.02
N MET A 294 -13.46 -13.20 0.86
CA MET A 294 -13.30 -11.75 0.70
C MET A 294 -12.01 -11.24 1.40
N PHE A 295 -12.16 -10.43 2.46
CA PHE A 295 -11.07 -9.83 3.24
C PHE A 295 -10.55 -10.70 4.40
N LEU A 296 -11.13 -11.88 4.62
CA LEU A 296 -10.77 -12.83 5.68
C LEU A 296 -9.81 -13.90 5.12
N LEU A 297 -8.66 -13.44 4.60
CA LEU A 297 -7.66 -14.33 4.02
C LEU A 297 -6.92 -15.08 5.15
N PRO A 298 -6.81 -16.42 5.11
CA PRO A 298 -6.14 -17.19 6.17
C PRO A 298 -4.69 -16.72 6.40
N ALA A 299 -4.23 -16.72 7.65
CA ALA A 299 -2.87 -16.25 7.98
C ALA A 299 -1.76 -17.07 7.29
N SER A 300 -2.03 -18.32 6.91
CA SER A 300 -1.11 -19.15 6.11
C SER A 300 -0.83 -18.57 4.72
N GLU A 301 -1.68 -17.66 4.23
CA GLU A 301 -1.53 -16.99 2.93
C GLU A 301 -0.71 -15.70 3.02
N ILE A 302 -0.35 -15.23 4.23
CA ILE A 302 0.43 -13.99 4.41
C ILE A 302 1.77 -14.07 3.69
N ILE A 303 2.60 -15.06 4.04
CA ILE A 303 3.93 -15.21 3.45
C ILE A 303 3.85 -15.45 1.93
N PRO A 304 3.03 -16.38 1.42
CA PRO A 304 2.90 -16.55 -0.03
C PRO A 304 2.46 -15.28 -0.78
N THR A 305 1.52 -14.50 -0.23
CA THR A 305 1.09 -13.22 -0.84
C THR A 305 2.21 -12.18 -0.83
N ALA A 306 2.94 -12.08 0.27
CA ALA A 306 4.01 -11.11 0.41
C ALA A 306 5.22 -11.44 -0.46
N GLU A 307 5.54 -12.73 -0.62
CA GLU A 307 6.55 -13.20 -1.56
C GLU A 307 6.19 -12.88 -3.02
N GLU A 308 4.93 -13.09 -3.43
CA GLU A 308 4.44 -12.66 -4.76
C GLU A 308 4.60 -11.16 -4.97
N LEU A 309 4.19 -10.37 -3.98
CA LEU A 309 4.32 -8.92 -4.04
C LEU A 309 5.78 -8.49 -4.17
N LEU A 310 6.70 -9.17 -3.48
CA LEU A 310 8.14 -8.90 -3.60
C LEU A 310 8.66 -9.18 -5.01
N GLU A 311 8.30 -10.33 -5.60
CA GLU A 311 8.70 -10.65 -6.98
C GLU A 311 8.11 -9.64 -7.98
N ALA A 312 6.86 -9.20 -7.77
CA ALA A 312 6.25 -8.14 -8.57
C ALA A 312 7.03 -6.83 -8.48
N PHE A 313 7.41 -6.40 -7.26
CA PHE A 313 8.21 -5.18 -7.07
C PHE A 313 9.57 -5.29 -7.78
N ILE A 314 10.24 -6.43 -7.68
CA ILE A 314 11.51 -6.68 -8.37
C ILE A 314 11.34 -6.50 -9.89
N ALA A 315 10.39 -7.23 -10.48
CA ALA A 315 10.18 -7.23 -11.92
C ALA A 315 9.73 -5.85 -12.45
N MET A 316 8.81 -5.19 -11.75
CA MET A 316 8.28 -3.88 -12.15
C MET A 316 9.35 -2.79 -12.08
N LEU A 317 10.15 -2.75 -11.00
CA LEU A 317 11.23 -1.77 -10.86
C LEU A 317 12.36 -2.02 -11.86
N GLN A 318 12.69 -3.28 -12.14
CA GLN A 318 13.62 -3.64 -13.22
C GLN A 318 13.12 -3.16 -14.59
N LYS A 319 11.85 -3.40 -14.92
CA LYS A 319 11.26 -2.96 -16.18
C LYS A 319 11.23 -1.44 -16.30
N ALA A 320 10.83 -0.73 -15.25
CA ALA A 320 10.86 0.73 -15.20
C ALA A 320 12.29 1.29 -15.34
N THR A 321 13.30 0.60 -14.79
CA THR A 321 14.71 0.96 -14.98
C THR A 321 15.13 0.83 -16.45
N GLN A 322 14.75 -0.26 -17.12
CA GLN A 322 15.04 -0.49 -18.55
C GLN A 322 14.39 0.56 -19.44
N LEU A 323 13.19 1.04 -19.07
CA LEU A 323 12.47 2.11 -19.77
C LEU A 323 12.99 3.52 -19.45
N GLY A 324 13.98 3.65 -18.56
CA GLY A 324 14.68 4.91 -18.29
C GLY A 324 14.02 5.82 -17.24
N TYR A 325 13.13 5.29 -16.39
CA TYR A 325 12.45 6.09 -15.37
C TYR A 325 13.32 6.47 -14.17
N TYR A 326 14.46 5.81 -14.00
CA TYR A 326 15.40 6.09 -12.92
C TYR A 326 16.76 6.47 -13.50
N SER A 327 17.34 7.53 -12.96
CA SER A 327 18.67 7.99 -13.34
C SER A 327 19.72 6.97 -12.85
N ASN A 328 20.26 6.18 -13.78
CA ASN A 328 21.34 5.23 -13.53
C ASN A 328 22.60 5.96 -13.04
N ASN A 329 22.97 5.75 -11.77
CA ASN A 329 24.39 5.72 -11.43
C ASN A 329 24.88 4.29 -11.68
N SER A 330 25.22 4.01 -12.95
CA SER A 330 26.15 2.96 -13.38
C SER A 330 26.00 1.57 -12.73
N VAL A 331 25.35 0.63 -13.40
CA VAL A 331 25.94 -0.64 -13.86
C VAL A 331 25.05 -1.15 -15.01
N LYS A 332 25.63 -1.27 -16.21
CA LYS A 332 25.08 -2.18 -17.22
C LYS A 332 25.09 -3.56 -16.59
N VAL A 333 23.92 -4.09 -16.26
CA VAL A 333 23.79 -5.53 -16.03
C VAL A 333 23.87 -6.15 -17.42
N ASP A 334 25.09 -6.44 -17.86
CA ASP A 334 25.30 -7.41 -18.92
C ASP A 334 24.87 -8.75 -18.33
N LEU A 335 23.73 -9.27 -18.82
CA LEU A 335 23.27 -10.64 -18.59
C LEU A 335 24.09 -11.63 -19.42
#